data_AF-A0A7S4I5D6-F1
#
_entry.id   AF-A0A7S4I5D6-F1
#
_cell.length_a   1.000
_cell.length_b   1.000
_cell.length_c   1.000
_cell.angle_alpha   90.00
_cell.angle_beta   90.00
_cell.angle_gamma   90.00
#
_symmetry.space_group_name_H-M   'P 1'
#
loop_
_entity.id
_entity.type
_entity.pdbx_description
1 polymer ?
#
loop_
_entity_poly.entity_id
_entity_poly.type
_entity_poly.pdbx_seq_one_letter_code
_entity_poly.pdbx_strand_id
1 'polypeptide(L)'
;MLIIALKNASRRTGLFISLYISQVVGVSVVNVFLIFLFVEPSKQTSIPEHFRGYQFTGPLRPAKVTPMRNILPSIEVPDYAENGIPISEREAKQRPGAIHVHTPEEIEAMRVVCRYGREVLDLAGSMVRVGITTEEIDAAVHQACMERNSYPSPLNYNYFPKSCCTSVNEVICHGIPDERPLEDGDIVNIDITLYHGGFHGDLNATYFVGNVDEESRRLVKVTRECLDKAIAACKPGTLYRDIGGIISSHANAQGFQVVKSYCGHGIGRLFHTTPNVPHYSRNKAVGMMKPGHIFTIEPMINMGTWRDQLWPDDWTAVTKDGKRSAQFEETLLVTEDGVEILTAGSGN
;
A
#
# COMPACT_ATOMS: atom_id res chain seq x y z
N MET A 1 -2.25 38.39 38.94
CA MET A 1 -2.88 37.24 39.61
C MET A 1 -3.70 36.37 38.64
N LEU A 2 -4.56 36.93 37.78
CA LEU A 2 -5.40 36.18 36.81
C LEU A 2 -4.60 35.35 35.78
N ILE A 3 -3.49 35.88 35.26
CA ILE A 3 -2.65 35.20 34.25
C ILE A 3 -1.92 33.97 34.82
N ILE A 4 -1.55 33.99 36.10
CA ILE A 4 -0.86 32.86 36.77
C ILE A 4 -1.86 31.73 37.06
N ALA A 5 -3.10 32.07 37.43
CA ALA A 5 -4.17 31.08 37.62
C ALA A 5 -4.55 30.36 36.30
N LEU A 6 -4.58 31.09 35.18
CA LEU A 6 -4.92 30.54 33.85
C LEU A 6 -3.81 29.63 33.28
N LYS A 7 -2.53 29.95 33.50
CA LYS A 7 -1.41 29.06 33.11
C LYS A 7 -1.39 27.75 33.90
N ASN A 8 -1.77 27.77 35.17
CA ASN A 8 -1.86 26.57 35.99
C ASN A 8 -3.07 25.68 35.63
N ALA A 9 -4.17 26.27 35.14
CA ALA A 9 -5.33 25.53 34.64
C ALA A 9 -5.02 24.80 33.31
N SER A 10 -4.35 25.46 32.37
CA SER A 10 -3.95 24.88 31.07
C SER A 10 -3.08 23.63 31.22
N ARG A 11 -2.15 23.61 32.19
CA ARG A 11 -1.31 22.43 32.46
C ARG A 11 -2.05 21.22 33.06
N ARG A 12 -3.25 21.42 33.62
CA ARG A 12 -4.03 20.33 34.24
C ARG A 12 -5.11 19.74 33.33
N THR A 13 -5.55 20.45 32.29
CA THR A 13 -6.71 20.06 31.47
C THR A 13 -6.41 19.88 29.98
N GLY A 14 -5.21 20.22 29.51
CA GLY A 14 -4.86 20.14 28.08
C GLY A 14 -5.50 21.23 27.21
N LEU A 15 -6.24 22.18 27.79
CA LEU A 15 -6.79 23.33 27.08
C LEU A 15 -5.70 24.35 26.73
N PHE A 16 -5.62 24.73 25.45
CA PHE A 16 -4.88 25.89 24.99
C PHE A 16 -5.74 27.15 25.15
N ILE A 17 -5.27 28.11 25.95
CA ILE A 17 -5.94 29.40 26.16
C ILE A 17 -5.12 30.47 25.43
N SER A 18 -5.64 30.99 24.31
CA SER A 18 -5.07 32.15 23.61
C SER A 18 -5.83 33.40 24.02
N LEU A 19 -5.14 34.40 24.59
CA LEU A 19 -5.73 35.69 24.93
C LEU A 19 -5.45 36.70 23.81
N TYR A 20 -6.51 37.16 23.14
CA TYR A 20 -6.46 38.34 22.27
C TYR A 20 -6.80 39.58 23.11
N ILE A 21 -5.88 40.54 23.18
CA ILE A 21 -6.10 41.86 23.78
C ILE A 21 -6.04 42.88 22.65
N SER A 22 -7.18 43.45 22.25
CA SER A 22 -7.19 44.65 21.40
C SER A 22 -7.08 45.88 22.30
N GLN A 23 -6.11 46.76 22.00
CA GLN A 23 -6.04 48.07 22.64
C GLN A 23 -7.20 48.93 22.14
N VAL A 24 -8.06 49.38 23.05
CA VAL A 24 -9.03 50.45 22.80
C VAL A 24 -8.78 51.56 23.81
N VAL A 25 -8.58 52.77 23.30
CA VAL A 25 -8.38 54.01 24.06
C VAL A 25 -9.75 54.54 24.48
N GLY A 26 -9.95 54.77 25.78
CA GLY A 26 -11.14 55.44 26.31
C GLY A 26 -12.00 54.55 27.21
N VAL A 27 -12.47 55.15 28.32
CA VAL A 27 -13.22 54.50 29.41
C VAL A 27 -14.46 53.78 28.89
N SER A 28 -14.41 52.45 28.78
CA SER A 28 -15.57 51.57 28.64
C SER A 28 -15.22 50.14 29.02
N VAL A 29 -16.19 49.48 29.66
CA VAL A 29 -16.09 48.13 30.25
C VAL A 29 -15.61 47.11 29.22
N VAL A 30 -14.49 46.43 29.52
CA VAL A 30 -13.95 45.35 28.68
C VAL A 30 -14.71 44.06 28.98
N ASN A 31 -15.64 43.68 28.11
CA ASN A 31 -16.20 42.33 28.11
C ASN A 31 -15.17 41.37 27.49
N VAL A 32 -14.49 40.60 28.34
CA VAL A 32 -13.58 39.54 27.91
C VAL A 32 -14.42 38.32 27.53
N PHE A 33 -14.56 38.06 26.23
CA PHE A 33 -15.09 36.79 25.74
C PHE A 33 -14.00 35.72 25.82
N LEU A 34 -14.13 34.78 26.77
CA LEU A 34 -13.35 33.54 26.75
C LEU A 34 -13.94 32.63 25.67
N ILE A 35 -13.24 32.50 24.55
CA ILE A 35 -13.51 31.43 23.57
C ILE A 35 -12.81 30.18 24.10
N PHE A 36 -13.59 29.24 24.62
CA PHE A 36 -13.09 27.90 24.95
C PHE A 36 -13.01 27.09 23.65
N LEU A 37 -11.81 26.95 23.09
CA LEU A 37 -11.55 25.90 22.11
C LEU A 37 -11.51 24.56 22.86
N PHE A 38 -12.63 23.85 22.85
CA PHE A 38 -12.65 22.44 23.24
C PHE A 38 -11.94 21.65 22.14
N VAL A 39 -10.69 21.29 22.40
CA VAL A 39 -10.06 20.15 21.72
C VAL A 39 -10.66 18.92 22.41
N GLU A 40 -11.59 18.23 21.75
CA GLU A 40 -12.01 16.91 22.22
C GLU A 40 -10.76 16.04 22.40
N PRO A 41 -10.61 15.32 23.52
CA PRO A 41 -9.58 14.28 23.62
C PRO A 41 -9.78 13.37 22.41
N SER A 42 -8.73 13.19 21.61
CA SER A 42 -8.73 12.27 20.48
C SER A 42 -9.45 11.00 20.90
N LYS A 43 -10.53 10.62 20.21
CA LYS A 43 -11.17 9.32 20.39
C LYS A 43 -10.08 8.28 20.13
N GLN A 44 -9.41 7.86 21.18
CA GLN A 44 -8.44 6.79 21.12
C GLN A 44 -9.31 5.56 20.93
N THR A 45 -9.55 5.20 19.66
CA THR A 45 -10.26 3.99 19.28
C THR A 45 -9.55 2.86 20.01
N SER A 46 -10.25 2.21 20.93
CA SER A 46 -9.71 1.10 21.69
C SER A 46 -9.17 0.07 20.70
N ILE A 47 -7.92 -0.34 20.88
CA ILE A 47 -7.28 -1.41 20.08
C ILE A 47 -8.26 -2.59 19.99
N PRO A 48 -8.54 -3.13 18.78
CA PRO A 48 -9.49 -4.24 18.63
C PRO A 48 -9.14 -5.43 19.52
N GLU A 49 -10.15 -6.14 20.02
CA GLU A 49 -9.95 -7.17 21.06
C GLU A 49 -9.02 -8.31 20.63
N HIS A 50 -9.01 -8.69 19.35
CA HIS A 50 -8.12 -9.74 18.82
C HIS A 50 -6.64 -9.35 18.82
N PHE A 51 -6.30 -8.06 18.99
CA PHE A 51 -4.94 -7.58 19.22
C PHE A 51 -4.54 -7.55 20.69
N ARG A 52 -5.41 -7.94 21.64
CA ARG A 52 -5.12 -7.88 23.08
C ARG A 52 -3.91 -8.76 23.42
N GLY A 53 -2.89 -8.16 24.03
CA GLY A 53 -1.66 -8.84 24.43
C GLY A 53 -0.63 -8.99 23.30
N TYR A 54 -0.94 -8.54 22.08
CA TYR A 54 0.03 -8.48 20.99
C TYR A 54 1.12 -7.44 21.27
N GLN A 55 2.37 -7.83 21.02
CA GLN A 55 3.53 -6.94 21.13
C GLN A 55 3.83 -6.31 19.77
N PHE A 56 3.40 -5.06 19.59
CA PHE A 56 3.69 -4.27 18.39
C PHE A 56 5.19 -3.96 18.29
N THR A 57 5.71 -4.01 17.07
CA THR A 57 7.13 -3.77 16.77
C THR A 57 7.47 -2.28 16.69
N GLY A 58 6.52 -1.46 16.24
CA GLY A 58 6.65 -0.01 16.10
C GLY A 58 5.50 0.79 16.75
N PRO A 59 5.40 2.11 16.47
CA PRO A 59 4.39 2.98 17.05
C PRO A 59 2.98 2.80 16.47
N LEU A 60 2.83 2.24 15.27
CA LEU A 60 1.53 2.11 14.61
C LEU A 60 0.60 1.16 15.36
N ARG A 61 -0.70 1.47 15.35
CA ARG A 61 -1.76 0.64 15.95
C ARG A 61 -2.93 0.52 14.97
N PRO A 62 -3.62 -0.63 14.93
CA PRO A 62 -4.85 -0.78 14.17
C PRO A 62 -5.94 0.12 14.77
N ALA A 63 -6.72 0.74 13.90
CA ALA A 63 -7.96 1.40 14.24
C ALA A 63 -9.16 0.52 13.87
N LYS A 64 -10.36 1.09 13.92
CA LYS A 64 -11.58 0.37 13.57
C LYS A 64 -11.64 0.15 12.06
N VAL A 65 -11.88 -1.10 11.65
CA VAL A 65 -12.14 -1.49 10.26
C VAL A 65 -13.65 -1.49 10.05
N THR A 66 -14.15 -0.80 9.02
CA THR A 66 -15.59 -0.80 8.71
C THR A 66 -16.00 -2.10 7.98
N PRO A 67 -17.29 -2.48 7.95
CA PRO A 67 -17.75 -3.64 7.19
C PRO A 67 -17.32 -3.63 5.71
N MET A 68 -17.18 -4.82 5.14
CA MET A 68 -16.88 -5.02 3.71
C MET A 68 -17.93 -4.30 2.83
N ARG A 69 -17.47 -3.64 1.77
CA ARG A 69 -18.33 -2.88 0.85
C ARG A 69 -18.99 -3.81 -0.16
N ASN A 70 -20.24 -3.49 -0.54
CA ASN A 70 -21.02 -4.29 -1.48
C ASN A 70 -20.55 -4.08 -2.92
N ILE A 71 -20.55 -5.16 -3.69
CA ILE A 71 -20.29 -5.14 -5.14
C ILE A 71 -21.61 -5.02 -5.89
N LEU A 72 -21.63 -4.23 -6.97
CA LEU A 72 -22.81 -4.12 -7.82
C LEU A 72 -23.07 -5.44 -8.55
N PRO A 73 -24.33 -5.92 -8.66
CA PRO A 73 -24.65 -7.21 -9.30
C PRO A 73 -24.23 -7.33 -10.78
N SER A 74 -23.97 -6.21 -11.46
CA SER A 74 -23.53 -6.16 -12.86
C SER A 74 -22.03 -6.39 -13.04
N ILE A 75 -21.25 -6.40 -11.97
CA ILE A 75 -19.79 -6.52 -12.02
C ILE A 75 -19.43 -7.99 -12.17
N GLU A 76 -18.57 -8.30 -13.15
CA GLU A 76 -17.94 -9.61 -13.26
C GLU A 76 -17.00 -9.81 -12.07
N VAL A 77 -17.09 -10.97 -11.41
CA VAL A 77 -16.35 -11.25 -10.18
C VAL A 77 -15.43 -12.47 -10.35
N PRO A 78 -14.26 -12.50 -9.70
CA PRO A 78 -13.39 -13.68 -9.68
C PRO A 78 -13.99 -14.80 -8.83
N ASP A 79 -13.43 -16.02 -8.95
CA ASP A 79 -13.96 -17.24 -8.31
C ASP A 79 -13.98 -17.21 -6.77
N TYR A 80 -13.16 -16.36 -6.16
CA TYR A 80 -13.08 -16.19 -4.70
C TYR A 80 -14.02 -15.12 -4.15
N ALA A 81 -14.68 -14.32 -4.99
CA ALA A 81 -15.39 -13.13 -4.53
C ALA A 81 -16.50 -13.44 -3.49
N GLU A 82 -17.14 -14.60 -3.60
CA GLU A 82 -18.23 -15.00 -2.69
C GLU A 82 -17.73 -15.64 -1.39
N ASN A 83 -16.78 -16.57 -1.49
CA ASN A 83 -16.40 -17.45 -0.37
C ASN A 83 -14.96 -17.26 0.13
N GLY A 84 -14.24 -16.31 -0.46
CA GLY A 84 -12.85 -15.97 -0.18
C GLY A 84 -11.82 -17.02 -0.58
N ILE A 85 -12.18 -18.02 -1.38
CA ILE A 85 -11.31 -19.14 -1.72
C ILE A 85 -10.92 -19.05 -3.21
N PRO A 86 -9.66 -18.75 -3.56
CA PRO A 86 -9.21 -18.72 -4.96
C PRO A 86 -8.97 -20.15 -5.46
N ILE A 87 -10.05 -20.83 -5.88
CA ILE A 87 -10.04 -22.24 -6.25
C ILE A 87 -9.11 -22.48 -7.44
N SER A 88 -9.24 -21.68 -8.49
CA SER A 88 -8.43 -21.76 -9.71
C SER A 88 -6.93 -21.62 -9.44
N GLU A 89 -6.53 -20.72 -8.53
CA GLU A 89 -5.13 -20.59 -8.10
C GLU A 89 -4.65 -21.81 -7.31
N ARG A 90 -5.49 -22.34 -6.41
CA ARG A 90 -5.15 -23.54 -5.62
C ARG A 90 -4.95 -24.76 -6.52
N GLU A 91 -5.76 -24.90 -7.56
CA GLU A 91 -5.61 -25.94 -8.57
C GLU A 91 -4.34 -25.75 -9.41
N ALA A 92 -4.06 -24.53 -9.87
CA ALA A 92 -2.84 -24.21 -10.62
C ALA A 92 -1.56 -24.50 -9.81
N LYS A 93 -1.57 -24.22 -8.50
CA LYS A 93 -0.43 -24.52 -7.60
C LYS A 93 -0.16 -26.01 -7.42
N GLN A 94 -1.18 -26.87 -7.51
CA GLN A 94 -1.02 -28.33 -7.40
C GLN A 94 -0.40 -28.97 -8.65
N ARG A 95 -0.56 -28.32 -9.80
CA ARG A 95 0.01 -28.76 -11.08
C ARG A 95 0.79 -27.59 -11.67
N PRO A 96 1.95 -27.23 -11.07
CA PRO A 96 2.71 -26.07 -11.52
C PRO A 96 3.09 -26.24 -12.99
N GLY A 97 2.35 -25.54 -13.84
CA GLY A 97 2.55 -25.51 -15.27
C GLY A 97 3.76 -24.68 -15.65
N ALA A 98 4.08 -24.67 -16.94
CA ALA A 98 4.97 -23.66 -17.47
C ALA A 98 4.38 -22.26 -17.21
N ILE A 99 5.24 -21.25 -17.09
CA ILE A 99 4.81 -19.85 -17.04
C ILE A 99 3.95 -19.57 -18.27
N HIS A 100 2.77 -18.97 -18.06
CA HIS A 100 1.81 -18.72 -19.13
C HIS A 100 2.38 -17.74 -20.16
N VAL A 101 2.26 -18.09 -21.43
CA VAL A 101 2.60 -17.22 -22.56
C VAL A 101 1.29 -16.65 -23.07
N HIS A 102 1.05 -15.38 -22.79
CA HIS A 102 -0.21 -14.72 -23.11
C HIS A 102 -0.39 -14.57 -24.63
N THR A 103 -1.61 -14.80 -25.11
CA THR A 103 -1.95 -14.53 -26.52
C THR A 103 -2.10 -13.02 -26.77
N PRO A 104 -2.08 -12.55 -28.03
CA PRO A 104 -2.29 -11.14 -28.33
C PRO A 104 -3.58 -10.57 -27.73
N GLU A 105 -4.67 -11.33 -27.74
CA GLU A 105 -5.97 -10.92 -27.18
C GLU A 105 -5.91 -10.79 -25.65
N GLU A 106 -5.19 -11.70 -24.98
CA GLU A 106 -5.00 -11.64 -23.53
C GLU A 106 -4.11 -10.46 -23.13
N ILE A 107 -3.09 -10.15 -23.95
CA ILE A 107 -2.24 -8.97 -23.76
C ILE A 107 -3.06 -7.68 -23.85
N GLU A 108 -3.97 -7.57 -24.83
CA GLU A 108 -4.87 -6.40 -24.92
C GLU A 108 -5.79 -6.28 -23.71
N ALA A 109 -6.34 -7.40 -23.22
CA ALA A 109 -7.14 -7.40 -21.99
C ALA A 109 -6.31 -6.94 -20.78
N MET A 110 -5.06 -7.41 -20.67
CA MET A 110 -4.12 -6.99 -19.64
C MET A 110 -3.79 -5.49 -19.70
N ARG A 111 -3.56 -4.93 -20.90
CA ARG A 111 -3.36 -3.49 -21.09
C ARG A 111 -4.56 -2.67 -20.58
N VAL A 112 -5.78 -3.14 -20.84
CA VAL A 112 -7.01 -2.46 -20.37
C VAL A 112 -7.10 -2.45 -18.84
N VAL A 113 -6.98 -3.61 -18.19
CA VAL A 113 -7.12 -3.68 -16.73
C VAL A 113 -5.96 -3.00 -16.00
N CYS A 114 -4.74 -3.07 -16.54
CA CYS A 114 -3.57 -2.37 -15.98
C CYS A 114 -3.71 -0.84 -16.09
N ARG A 115 -4.22 -0.33 -17.21
CA ARG A 115 -4.53 1.10 -17.35
C ARG A 115 -5.58 1.54 -16.33
N TYR A 116 -6.64 0.75 -16.12
CA TYR A 116 -7.63 1.04 -15.08
C TYR A 116 -7.02 1.02 -13.68
N GLY A 117 -6.14 0.06 -13.37
CA GLY A 117 -5.37 0.04 -12.13
C GLY A 117 -4.58 1.34 -11.93
N ARG A 118 -3.85 1.79 -12.96
CA ARG A 118 -3.13 3.07 -12.93
C ARG A 118 -4.05 4.25 -12.62
N GLU A 119 -5.17 4.39 -13.32
CA GLU A 119 -6.11 5.48 -13.07
C GLU A 119 -6.66 5.47 -11.63
N VAL A 120 -6.91 4.28 -11.06
CA VAL A 120 -7.38 4.14 -9.67
C VAL A 120 -6.26 4.44 -8.67
N LEU A 121 -5.03 4.01 -8.92
CA LEU A 121 -3.88 4.37 -8.08
C LEU A 121 -3.60 5.88 -8.11
N ASP A 122 -3.70 6.53 -9.27
CA ASP A 122 -3.51 7.97 -9.41
C ASP A 122 -4.59 8.76 -8.64
N LEU A 123 -5.84 8.30 -8.67
CA LEU A 123 -6.91 8.83 -7.82
C LEU A 123 -6.55 8.68 -6.34
N ALA A 124 -6.20 7.47 -5.90
CA ALA A 124 -5.89 7.19 -4.49
C ALA A 124 -4.68 8.03 -4.01
N GLY A 125 -3.63 8.13 -4.82
CA GLY A 125 -2.46 8.96 -4.55
C GLY A 125 -2.81 10.45 -4.42
N SER A 126 -3.73 10.97 -5.23
CA SER A 126 -4.17 12.37 -5.17
C SER A 126 -4.90 12.73 -3.86
N MET A 127 -5.43 11.72 -3.16
CA MET A 127 -6.15 11.90 -1.90
C MET A 127 -5.22 11.93 -0.68
N VAL A 128 -3.95 11.51 -0.82
CA VAL A 128 -3.01 11.41 0.30
C VAL A 128 -2.72 12.79 0.89
N ARG A 129 -3.17 13.01 2.13
CA ARG A 129 -2.97 14.25 2.88
C ARG A 129 -3.09 13.99 4.38
N VAL A 130 -2.54 14.89 5.20
CA VAL A 130 -2.69 14.81 6.66
C VAL A 130 -4.17 14.79 7.04
N GLY A 131 -4.54 13.85 7.92
CA GLY A 131 -5.87 13.71 8.49
C GLY A 131 -6.87 12.87 7.69
N ILE A 132 -6.55 12.46 6.46
CA ILE A 132 -7.39 11.47 5.74
C ILE A 132 -7.17 10.08 6.34
N THR A 133 -8.22 9.28 6.46
CA THR A 133 -8.11 7.88 6.89
C THR A 133 -7.81 6.96 5.71
N THR A 134 -7.17 5.82 5.99
CA THR A 134 -6.97 4.79 4.96
C THR A 134 -8.31 4.17 4.53
N GLU A 135 -9.30 4.11 5.41
CA GLU A 135 -10.69 3.75 5.09
C GLU A 135 -11.35 4.70 4.07
N GLU A 136 -11.11 6.01 4.15
CA GLU A 136 -11.61 6.97 3.15
C GLU A 136 -10.95 6.77 1.78
N ILE A 137 -9.67 6.39 1.76
CA ILE A 137 -8.95 6.04 0.52
C ILE A 137 -9.56 4.75 -0.08
N ASP A 138 -9.75 3.70 0.72
CA ASP A 138 -10.41 2.46 0.28
C ASP A 138 -11.81 2.71 -0.29
N ALA A 139 -12.59 3.59 0.35
CA ALA A 139 -13.92 3.94 -0.12
C ALA A 139 -13.90 4.50 -1.54
N ALA A 140 -12.96 5.40 -1.84
CA ALA A 140 -12.81 6.00 -3.15
C ALA A 140 -12.26 5.00 -4.17
N VAL A 141 -11.30 4.17 -3.79
CA VAL A 141 -10.78 3.07 -4.64
C VAL A 141 -11.90 2.11 -5.02
N HIS A 142 -12.68 1.66 -4.05
CA HIS A 142 -13.81 0.76 -4.27
C HIS A 142 -14.80 1.36 -5.28
N GLN A 143 -15.21 2.61 -5.07
CA GLN A 143 -16.13 3.31 -5.95
C GLN A 143 -15.56 3.48 -7.37
N ALA A 144 -14.27 3.82 -7.48
CA ALA A 144 -13.59 3.98 -8.76
C ALA A 144 -13.46 2.66 -9.55
N CYS A 145 -13.35 1.52 -8.87
CA CYS A 145 -13.45 0.20 -9.50
C CYS A 145 -14.86 -0.05 -10.06
N MET A 146 -15.90 0.27 -9.28
CA MET A 146 -17.29 0.10 -9.73
C MET A 146 -17.60 0.94 -10.98
N GLU A 147 -17.12 2.20 -11.02
CA GLU A 147 -17.29 3.10 -12.17
C GLU A 147 -16.62 2.59 -13.45
N ARG A 148 -15.61 1.72 -13.32
CA ARG A 148 -14.91 1.08 -14.44
C ARG A 148 -15.49 -0.28 -14.82
N ASN A 149 -16.60 -0.67 -14.19
CA ASN A 149 -17.15 -2.02 -14.28
C ASN A 149 -16.09 -3.09 -13.95
N SER A 150 -15.34 -2.86 -12.88
CA SER A 150 -14.24 -3.72 -12.43
C SER A 150 -14.42 -4.11 -10.98
N TYR A 151 -13.97 -5.31 -10.62
CA TYR A 151 -13.94 -5.79 -9.25
C TYR A 151 -12.59 -5.43 -8.59
N PRO A 152 -12.56 -4.89 -7.36
CA PRO A 152 -11.31 -4.71 -6.62
C PRO A 152 -10.78 -6.07 -6.14
N SER A 153 -9.75 -6.61 -6.81
CA SER A 153 -9.27 -7.98 -6.58
C SER A 153 -8.93 -8.33 -5.13
N PRO A 154 -8.39 -7.42 -4.28
CA PRO A 154 -8.13 -7.75 -2.89
C PRO A 154 -9.40 -8.09 -2.11
N LEU A 155 -10.56 -7.58 -2.50
CA LEU A 155 -11.80 -7.76 -1.74
C LEU A 155 -12.13 -9.25 -1.62
N ASN A 156 -12.30 -9.71 -0.39
CA ASN A 156 -12.54 -11.10 -0.02
C ASN A 156 -11.46 -12.12 -0.46
N TYR A 157 -10.36 -11.72 -1.13
CA TYR A 157 -9.29 -12.65 -1.50
C TYR A 157 -8.65 -13.25 -0.24
N ASN A 158 -8.77 -14.57 -0.04
CA ASN A 158 -8.44 -15.24 1.24
C ASN A 158 -9.02 -14.53 2.47
N TYR A 159 -10.24 -13.99 2.34
CA TYR A 159 -10.96 -13.24 3.37
C TYR A 159 -10.39 -11.85 3.70
N PHE A 160 -9.55 -11.26 2.85
CA PHE A 160 -9.13 -9.86 3.02
C PHE A 160 -10.35 -8.92 2.98
N PRO A 161 -10.51 -7.98 3.94
CA PRO A 161 -11.79 -7.32 4.16
C PRO A 161 -12.02 -6.04 3.33
N LYS A 162 -11.04 -5.61 2.53
CA LYS A 162 -11.01 -4.29 1.88
C LYS A 162 -10.66 -4.38 0.39
N SER A 163 -10.81 -3.27 -0.31
CA SER A 163 -10.70 -3.17 -1.78
C SER A 163 -9.28 -2.83 -2.25
N CYS A 164 -8.42 -2.38 -1.35
CA CYS A 164 -7.00 -2.13 -1.56
C CYS A 164 -6.21 -2.39 -0.27
N CYS A 165 -4.88 -2.42 -0.37
CA CYS A 165 -4.00 -2.39 0.80
C CYS A 165 -3.46 -0.97 1.02
N THR A 166 -3.33 -0.58 2.29
CA THR A 166 -2.73 0.70 2.69
C THR A 166 -1.70 0.48 3.80
N SER A 167 -0.43 0.54 3.43
CA SER A 167 0.70 0.13 4.29
C SER A 167 1.48 1.36 4.77
N VAL A 168 1.25 1.74 6.02
CA VAL A 168 1.84 2.95 6.62
C VAL A 168 3.12 2.62 7.39
N ASN A 169 4.17 3.42 7.21
CA ASN A 169 5.41 3.37 8.00
C ASN A 169 6.07 1.98 8.10
N GLU A 170 6.01 1.31 9.27
CA GLU A 170 6.62 -0.01 9.48
C GLU A 170 5.84 -1.16 8.86
N VAL A 171 4.64 -0.91 8.30
CA VAL A 171 3.91 -1.90 7.53
C VAL A 171 4.63 -2.12 6.20
N ILE A 172 5.03 -3.37 5.97
CA ILE A 172 5.71 -3.85 4.78
C ILE A 172 4.74 -3.92 3.61
N CYS A 173 3.63 -4.63 3.79
CA CYS A 173 2.58 -4.82 2.81
C CYS A 173 1.28 -5.26 3.51
N HIS A 174 0.18 -5.31 2.74
CA HIS A 174 -1.12 -5.83 3.16
C HIS A 174 -1.74 -5.15 4.39
N GLY A 175 -1.40 -3.89 4.66
CA GLY A 175 -2.10 -3.11 5.68
C GLY A 175 -3.57 -2.98 5.34
N ILE A 176 -4.45 -3.36 6.27
CA ILE A 176 -5.90 -3.25 6.08
C ILE A 176 -6.34 -1.79 6.26
N PRO A 177 -7.03 -1.17 5.29
CA PRO A 177 -7.66 0.14 5.47
C PRO A 177 -8.55 0.22 6.73
N ASP A 178 -8.34 1.25 7.54
CA ASP A 178 -9.00 1.47 8.82
C ASP A 178 -9.24 2.97 9.12
N GLU A 179 -9.88 3.26 10.25
CA GLU A 179 -10.20 4.63 10.68
C GLU A 179 -8.99 5.43 11.22
N ARG A 180 -7.74 4.97 11.07
CA ARG A 180 -6.56 5.74 11.49
C ARG A 180 -6.34 6.92 10.54
N PRO A 181 -6.32 8.17 11.01
CA PRO A 181 -5.93 9.30 10.18
C PRO A 181 -4.42 9.25 9.89
N LEU A 182 -4.03 9.50 8.64
CA LEU A 182 -2.64 9.68 8.25
C LEU A 182 -2.05 10.93 8.93
N GLU A 183 -0.84 10.81 9.45
CA GLU A 183 -0.17 11.86 10.23
C GLU A 183 0.91 12.58 9.40
N ASP A 184 1.23 13.82 9.77
CA ASP A 184 2.32 14.56 9.15
C ASP A 184 3.65 13.82 9.34
N GLY A 185 4.35 13.56 8.24
CA GLY A 185 5.60 12.81 8.23
C GLY A 185 5.46 11.31 8.01
N ASP A 186 4.24 10.77 7.91
CA ASP A 186 4.01 9.38 7.49
C ASP A 186 4.47 9.13 6.05
N ILE A 187 4.86 7.89 5.76
CA ILE A 187 4.84 7.35 4.39
C ILE A 187 3.74 6.29 4.31
N VAL A 188 3.04 6.24 3.18
CA VAL A 188 1.96 5.27 2.95
C VAL A 188 2.08 4.66 1.57
N ASN A 189 2.19 3.33 1.48
CA ASN A 189 1.99 2.61 0.24
C ASN A 189 0.49 2.32 0.03
N ILE A 190 0.02 2.50 -1.20
CA ILE A 190 -1.33 2.12 -1.63
C ILE A 190 -1.18 1.10 -2.74
N ASP A 191 -1.79 -0.07 -2.55
CA ASP A 191 -1.71 -1.23 -3.43
C ASP A 191 -3.05 -1.52 -4.09
N ILE A 192 -3.07 -1.52 -5.42
CA ILE A 192 -4.26 -1.52 -6.24
C ILE A 192 -4.22 -2.69 -7.21
N THR A 193 -5.20 -3.58 -7.08
CA THR A 193 -5.44 -4.61 -8.09
C THR A 193 -6.89 -4.57 -8.56
N LEU A 194 -7.11 -4.51 -9.86
CA LEU A 194 -8.45 -4.61 -10.46
C LEU A 194 -8.62 -5.92 -11.20
N TYR A 195 -9.83 -6.46 -11.20
CA TYR A 195 -10.27 -7.55 -12.07
C TYR A 195 -11.28 -7.02 -13.08
N HIS A 196 -11.00 -7.21 -14.37
CA HIS A 196 -11.84 -6.71 -15.46
C HIS A 196 -11.72 -7.61 -16.69
N GLY A 197 -12.86 -8.01 -17.26
CA GLY A 197 -12.90 -8.84 -18.48
C GLY A 197 -12.17 -10.16 -18.34
N GLY A 198 -12.17 -10.75 -17.14
CA GLY A 198 -11.48 -12.01 -16.86
C GLY A 198 -10.01 -11.90 -16.44
N PHE A 199 -9.43 -10.70 -16.28
CA PHE A 199 -8.01 -10.50 -15.98
C PHE A 199 -7.76 -9.57 -14.80
N HIS A 200 -6.68 -9.79 -14.07
CA HIS A 200 -6.18 -8.94 -12.99
C HIS A 200 -5.06 -8.00 -13.47
N GLY A 201 -5.05 -6.75 -13.01
CA GLY A 201 -3.94 -5.81 -13.23
C GLY A 201 -3.53 -5.15 -11.92
N ASP A 202 -2.22 -5.10 -11.66
CA ASP A 202 -1.67 -4.85 -10.32
C ASP A 202 -0.52 -3.85 -10.30
N LEU A 203 -0.53 -2.96 -9.32
CA LEU A 203 0.48 -1.93 -9.10
C LEU A 203 0.31 -1.25 -7.74
N ASN A 204 1.42 -0.72 -7.23
CA ASN A 204 1.43 0.04 -5.99
C ASN A 204 2.49 1.13 -5.99
N ALA A 205 2.31 2.12 -5.12
CA ALA A 205 3.27 3.20 -4.93
C ALA A 205 3.26 3.73 -3.50
N THR A 206 4.44 4.13 -3.02
CA THR A 206 4.60 4.81 -1.72
C THR A 206 4.52 6.33 -1.88
N TYR A 207 3.67 6.96 -1.08
CA TYR A 207 3.41 8.40 -1.04
C TYR A 207 3.91 9.03 0.26
N PHE A 208 4.22 10.32 0.19
CA PHE A 208 4.57 11.14 1.35
C PHE A 208 3.32 11.81 1.92
N VAL A 209 3.13 11.73 3.23
CA VAL A 209 2.07 12.46 3.94
C VAL A 209 2.67 13.72 4.55
N GLY A 210 2.42 14.88 3.92
CA GLY A 210 2.93 16.16 4.40
C GLY A 210 4.47 16.23 4.41
N ASN A 211 5.05 16.61 5.55
CA ASN A 211 6.48 16.90 5.71
C ASN A 211 7.27 15.68 6.19
N VAL A 212 7.64 14.82 5.23
CA VAL A 212 8.45 13.62 5.50
C VAL A 212 9.94 13.97 5.68
N ASP A 213 10.60 13.27 6.61
CA ASP A 213 12.03 13.39 6.90
C ASP A 213 12.93 12.87 5.76
N GLU A 214 14.20 13.30 5.75
CA GLU A 214 15.16 12.96 4.69
C GLU A 214 15.47 11.46 4.59
N GLU A 215 15.46 10.73 5.71
CA GLU A 215 15.74 9.29 5.69
C GLU A 215 14.60 8.51 5.03
N SER A 216 13.35 8.88 5.31
CA SER A 216 12.18 8.35 4.61
C SER A 216 12.10 8.74 3.14
N ARG A 217 12.46 9.97 2.79
CA ARG A 217 12.59 10.36 1.37
C ARG A 217 13.63 9.50 0.66
N ARG A 218 14.76 9.24 1.31
CA ARG A 218 15.82 8.37 0.80
C ARG A 218 15.34 6.92 0.66
N LEU A 219 14.60 6.39 1.63
CA LEU A 219 14.01 5.05 1.55
C LEU A 219 13.14 4.93 0.30
N VAL A 220 12.12 5.79 0.18
CA VAL A 220 11.16 5.76 -0.93
C VAL A 220 11.86 5.90 -2.28
N LYS A 221 12.82 6.82 -2.40
CA LYS A 221 13.64 7.00 -3.61
C LYS A 221 14.40 5.72 -3.97
N VAL A 222 15.10 5.11 -3.01
CA VAL A 222 15.90 3.90 -3.26
C VAL A 222 15.01 2.71 -3.61
N THR A 223 13.83 2.59 -3.00
CA THR A 223 12.84 1.56 -3.37
C THR A 223 12.42 1.70 -4.83
N ARG A 224 12.09 2.91 -5.30
CA ARG A 224 11.78 3.13 -6.72
C ARG A 224 12.96 2.81 -7.63
N GLU A 225 14.17 3.25 -7.27
CA GLU A 225 15.38 2.94 -8.04
C GLU A 225 15.67 1.42 -8.11
N CYS A 226 15.36 0.66 -7.05
CA CYS A 226 15.46 -0.81 -7.05
C CYS A 226 14.54 -1.41 -8.11
N LEU A 227 13.28 -0.97 -8.16
CA LEU A 227 12.30 -1.41 -9.14
C LEU A 227 12.74 -1.04 -10.57
N ASP A 228 13.12 0.22 -10.81
CA ASP A 228 13.55 0.70 -12.13
C ASP A 228 14.74 -0.10 -12.68
N LYS A 229 15.74 -0.36 -11.84
CA LYS A 229 16.92 -1.15 -12.22
C LYS A 229 16.56 -2.60 -12.54
N ALA A 230 15.61 -3.17 -11.81
CA ALA A 230 15.14 -4.52 -12.07
C ALA A 230 14.38 -4.60 -13.41
N ILE A 231 13.45 -3.66 -13.65
CA ILE A 231 12.69 -3.57 -14.90
C ILE A 231 13.64 -3.39 -16.10
N ALA A 232 14.65 -2.51 -15.98
CA ALA A 232 15.61 -2.28 -17.06
C ALA A 232 16.42 -3.51 -17.48
N ALA A 233 16.48 -4.55 -16.64
CA ALA A 233 17.12 -5.81 -16.96
C ALA A 233 16.16 -6.83 -17.61
N CYS A 234 14.85 -6.59 -17.59
CA CYS A 234 13.85 -7.50 -18.13
C CYS A 234 13.89 -7.52 -19.67
N LYS A 235 14.14 -8.70 -20.22
CA LYS A 235 14.08 -9.03 -21.65
C LYS A 235 14.13 -10.55 -21.82
N PRO A 236 13.78 -11.09 -23.00
CA PRO A 236 13.92 -12.52 -23.28
C PRO A 236 15.31 -13.06 -22.94
N GLY A 237 15.34 -14.24 -22.30
CA GLY A 237 16.57 -14.90 -21.87
C GLY A 237 17.04 -14.56 -20.45
N THR A 238 16.51 -13.49 -19.84
CA THR A 238 16.82 -13.12 -18.45
C THR A 238 16.23 -14.14 -17.48
N LEU A 239 16.98 -14.55 -16.45
CA LEU A 239 16.47 -15.47 -15.44
C LEU A 239 15.71 -14.71 -14.35
N TYR A 240 14.55 -15.20 -13.93
CA TYR A 240 13.77 -14.56 -12.87
C TYR A 240 14.55 -14.39 -11.55
N ARG A 241 15.46 -15.33 -11.25
CA ARG A 241 16.31 -15.24 -10.05
C ARG A 241 17.29 -14.06 -10.06
N ASP A 242 17.63 -13.51 -11.22
CA ASP A 242 18.62 -12.43 -11.35
C ASP A 242 18.05 -11.09 -10.84
N ILE A 243 16.71 -10.93 -10.90
CA ILE A 243 15.99 -9.75 -10.38
C ILE A 243 16.35 -9.45 -8.92
N GLY A 244 16.31 -10.47 -8.07
CA GLY A 244 16.65 -10.29 -6.66
C GLY A 244 18.13 -9.92 -6.41
N GLY A 245 19.03 -10.30 -7.31
CA GLY A 245 20.43 -9.88 -7.28
C GLY A 245 20.59 -8.39 -7.53
N ILE A 246 19.89 -7.86 -8.54
CA ILE A 246 19.90 -6.44 -8.91
C ILE A 246 19.35 -5.58 -7.77
N ILE A 247 18.15 -5.93 -7.27
CA ILE A 247 17.47 -5.20 -6.20
C ILE A 247 18.31 -5.20 -4.92
N SER A 248 18.79 -6.38 -4.49
CA SER A 248 19.62 -6.48 -3.29
C SER A 248 20.92 -5.69 -3.40
N SER A 249 21.56 -5.69 -4.56
CA SER A 249 22.80 -4.93 -4.75
C SER A 249 22.57 -3.44 -4.52
N HIS A 250 21.52 -2.88 -5.13
CA HIS A 250 21.20 -1.46 -4.99
C HIS A 250 20.77 -1.09 -3.56
N ALA A 251 19.83 -1.83 -2.98
CA ALA A 251 19.33 -1.56 -1.63
C ALA A 251 20.46 -1.66 -0.57
N ASN A 252 21.28 -2.72 -0.62
CA ASN A 252 22.36 -2.91 0.34
C ASN A 252 23.46 -1.84 0.22
N ALA A 253 23.78 -1.40 -1.01
CA ALA A 253 24.74 -0.32 -1.23
C ALA A 253 24.26 1.02 -0.62
N GLN A 254 22.95 1.18 -0.47
CA GLN A 254 22.32 2.32 0.20
C GLN A 254 22.06 2.06 1.69
N GLY A 255 22.51 0.95 2.27
CA GLY A 255 22.34 0.63 3.68
C GLY A 255 20.92 0.20 4.08
N PHE A 256 20.07 -0.17 3.11
CA PHE A 256 18.75 -0.73 3.35
C PHE A 256 18.73 -2.25 3.20
N GLN A 257 17.64 -2.90 3.60
CA GLN A 257 17.49 -4.36 3.54
C GLN A 257 16.27 -4.76 2.72
N VAL A 258 16.32 -5.92 2.05
CA VAL A 258 15.24 -6.42 1.20
C VAL A 258 14.45 -7.50 1.92
N VAL A 259 13.12 -7.34 1.98
CA VAL A 259 12.19 -8.33 2.54
C VAL A 259 12.28 -9.67 1.78
N LYS A 260 12.08 -10.79 2.48
CA LYS A 260 12.26 -12.13 1.90
C LYS A 260 11.02 -13.01 1.89
N SER A 261 10.00 -12.63 2.63
CA SER A 261 8.77 -13.42 2.84
C SER A 261 7.75 -13.22 1.73
N TYR A 262 7.86 -12.12 0.98
CA TYR A 262 6.99 -11.74 -0.12
C TYR A 262 7.79 -11.57 -1.42
N CYS A 263 7.14 -11.74 -2.57
CA CYS A 263 7.76 -11.72 -3.88
C CYS A 263 6.77 -11.32 -4.96
N GLY A 264 7.28 -10.79 -6.08
CA GLY A 264 6.49 -10.63 -7.29
C GLY A 264 5.94 -11.96 -7.79
N HIS A 265 4.92 -11.88 -8.64
CA HIS A 265 4.18 -13.04 -9.10
C HIS A 265 3.80 -12.93 -10.58
N GLY A 266 3.50 -14.08 -11.20
CA GLY A 266 2.74 -14.07 -12.44
C GLY A 266 1.33 -13.57 -12.17
N ILE A 267 0.78 -12.86 -13.16
CA ILE A 267 -0.57 -12.27 -13.08
C ILE A 267 -1.24 -12.34 -14.45
N GLY A 268 -2.57 -12.50 -14.45
CA GLY A 268 -3.38 -12.58 -15.66
C GLY A 268 -4.81 -12.96 -15.28
N ARG A 269 -5.30 -14.11 -15.75
CA ARG A 269 -6.58 -14.66 -15.29
C ARG A 269 -6.60 -15.06 -13.81
N LEU A 270 -5.43 -15.33 -13.26
CA LEU A 270 -5.21 -15.58 -11.84
C LEU A 270 -4.60 -14.33 -11.23
N PHE A 271 -4.97 -14.00 -9.99
CA PHE A 271 -4.39 -12.87 -9.27
C PHE A 271 -2.91 -13.19 -8.98
N HIS A 272 -2.63 -14.35 -8.39
CA HIS A 272 -1.27 -14.81 -8.12
C HIS A 272 -0.98 -16.18 -8.74
N THR A 273 -0.01 -16.23 -9.67
CA THR A 273 0.45 -17.47 -10.31
C THR A 273 1.97 -17.47 -10.56
N THR A 274 2.48 -18.51 -11.23
CA THR A 274 3.90 -18.58 -11.61
C THR A 274 4.24 -17.54 -12.67
N PRO A 275 5.44 -16.94 -12.63
CA PRO A 275 6.57 -17.26 -11.74
C PRO A 275 6.50 -16.54 -10.40
N ASN A 276 7.11 -17.11 -9.36
CA ASN A 276 7.48 -16.33 -8.17
C ASN A 276 8.78 -15.56 -8.47
N VAL A 277 8.84 -14.27 -8.13
CA VAL A 277 9.95 -13.36 -8.43
C VAL A 277 10.51 -12.76 -7.13
N PRO A 278 11.39 -13.48 -6.41
CA PRO A 278 11.95 -12.99 -5.15
C PRO A 278 12.88 -11.79 -5.37
N HIS A 279 12.75 -10.79 -4.50
CA HIS A 279 13.53 -9.54 -4.59
C HIS A 279 14.91 -9.62 -3.93
N TYR A 280 15.24 -10.72 -3.25
CA TYR A 280 16.51 -10.91 -2.55
C TYR A 280 17.54 -11.72 -3.37
N SER A 281 18.82 -11.42 -3.16
CA SER A 281 19.93 -12.10 -3.84
C SER A 281 20.07 -13.58 -3.45
N ARG A 282 20.64 -14.40 -4.36
CA ARG A 282 20.85 -15.85 -4.17
C ARG A 282 19.55 -16.64 -3.88
N ASN A 283 18.42 -16.12 -4.36
CA ASN A 283 17.16 -16.86 -4.38
C ASN A 283 17.24 -18.04 -5.37
N LYS A 284 16.25 -18.92 -5.30
CA LYS A 284 16.17 -20.14 -6.12
C LYS A 284 15.01 -20.10 -7.13
N ALA A 285 14.59 -18.90 -7.55
CA ALA A 285 13.50 -18.78 -8.52
C ALA A 285 13.83 -19.55 -9.81
N VAL A 286 12.80 -20.18 -10.35
CA VAL A 286 12.89 -21.02 -11.54
C VAL A 286 12.24 -20.28 -12.70
N GLY A 287 12.85 -20.41 -13.87
CA GLY A 287 12.30 -19.89 -15.12
C GLY A 287 13.20 -18.84 -15.77
N MET A 288 12.89 -18.60 -17.04
CA MET A 288 13.55 -17.64 -17.91
C MET A 288 12.45 -16.83 -18.59
N MET A 289 12.65 -15.53 -18.68
CA MET A 289 11.73 -14.60 -19.35
C MET A 289 11.64 -14.94 -20.83
N LYS A 290 10.41 -14.96 -21.36
CA LYS A 290 10.10 -15.15 -22.78
C LYS A 290 9.02 -14.15 -23.19
N PRO A 291 8.97 -13.76 -24.48
CA PRO A 291 7.89 -12.91 -24.98
C PRO A 291 6.51 -13.46 -24.59
N GLY A 292 5.61 -12.57 -24.16
CA GLY A 292 4.27 -12.93 -23.70
C GLY A 292 4.15 -13.33 -22.23
N HIS A 293 5.26 -13.44 -21.48
CA HIS A 293 5.17 -13.57 -20.02
C HIS A 293 4.70 -12.24 -19.41
N ILE A 294 3.74 -12.32 -18.49
CA ILE A 294 3.27 -11.17 -17.69
C ILE A 294 3.42 -11.48 -16.20
N PHE A 295 4.04 -10.57 -15.45
CA PHE A 295 4.37 -10.74 -14.04
C PHE A 295 4.64 -9.39 -13.37
N THR A 296 4.67 -9.37 -12.04
CA THR A 296 4.98 -8.20 -11.22
C THR A 296 6.42 -8.21 -10.71
N ILE A 297 6.97 -7.01 -10.51
CA ILE A 297 8.16 -6.79 -9.68
C ILE A 297 7.76 -5.76 -8.63
N GLU A 298 7.92 -6.09 -7.35
CA GLU A 298 7.32 -5.35 -6.22
C GLU A 298 8.26 -5.31 -4.99
N PRO A 299 9.46 -4.72 -5.09
CA PRO A 299 10.44 -4.75 -4.02
C PRO A 299 9.97 -3.99 -2.78
N MET A 300 9.81 -4.71 -1.68
CA MET A 300 9.68 -4.15 -0.34
C MET A 300 11.06 -3.97 0.31
N ILE A 301 11.40 -2.73 0.62
CA ILE A 301 12.71 -2.33 1.16
C ILE A 301 12.52 -1.74 2.56
N ASN A 302 13.28 -2.25 3.53
CA ASN A 302 13.23 -1.85 4.93
C ASN A 302 14.42 -0.95 5.28
N MET A 303 14.17 0.07 6.10
CA MET A 303 15.24 0.84 6.76
C MET A 303 16.07 0.00 7.74
N GLY A 304 15.44 -1.01 8.32
CA GLY A 304 15.99 -1.84 9.37
C GLY A 304 16.35 -3.24 8.90
N THR A 305 16.03 -4.24 9.72
CA THR A 305 16.16 -5.65 9.36
C THR A 305 15.20 -6.05 8.23
N TRP A 306 15.57 -7.06 7.42
CA TRP A 306 14.69 -7.66 6.42
C TRP A 306 13.53 -8.48 7.01
N ARG A 307 13.61 -8.80 8.31
CA ARG A 307 12.66 -9.68 8.98
C ARG A 307 11.32 -8.99 9.18
N ASP A 308 10.27 -9.74 8.94
CA ASP A 308 8.88 -9.36 9.15
C ASP A 308 8.26 -10.09 10.36
N GLN A 309 7.09 -9.59 10.77
CA GLN A 309 6.18 -10.18 11.72
C GLN A 309 4.75 -9.91 11.25
N LEU A 310 3.88 -10.92 11.31
CA LEU A 310 2.46 -10.77 10.96
C LEU A 310 1.65 -10.28 12.17
N TRP A 311 0.70 -9.38 11.93
CA TRP A 311 -0.30 -8.98 12.93
C TRP A 311 -1.36 -10.08 13.15
N PRO A 312 -2.10 -10.07 14.27
CA PRO A 312 -3.21 -10.99 14.54
C PRO A 312 -4.44 -10.82 13.64
N ASP A 313 -4.42 -9.88 12.69
CA ASP A 313 -5.43 -9.75 11.64
C ASP A 313 -5.17 -10.67 10.43
N ASP A 314 -4.13 -11.50 10.52
CA ASP A 314 -3.65 -12.46 9.50
C ASP A 314 -3.14 -11.84 8.19
N TRP A 315 -3.05 -10.51 8.11
CA TRP A 315 -2.70 -9.79 6.88
C TRP A 315 -1.55 -8.80 7.04
N THR A 316 -1.65 -7.90 8.03
CA THR A 316 -0.75 -6.75 8.13
C THR A 316 0.66 -7.23 8.48
N ALA A 317 1.56 -7.15 7.50
CA ALA A 317 2.96 -7.53 7.64
C ALA A 317 3.77 -6.32 8.10
N VAL A 318 4.49 -6.41 9.21
CA VAL A 318 5.30 -5.30 9.73
C VAL A 318 6.77 -5.67 9.86
N THR A 319 7.66 -4.68 9.79
CA THR A 319 9.08 -4.89 10.11
C THR A 319 9.24 -5.34 11.56
N LYS A 320 10.15 -6.30 11.79
CA LYS A 320 10.39 -6.87 13.12
C LYS A 320 11.04 -5.89 14.11
N ASP A 321 11.70 -4.85 13.61
CA ASP A 321 12.35 -3.80 14.43
C ASP A 321 11.58 -2.47 14.46
N GLY A 322 10.36 -2.43 13.88
CA GLY A 322 9.49 -1.25 13.92
C GLY A 322 9.97 -0.07 13.07
N LYS A 323 10.98 -0.27 12.21
CA LYS A 323 11.45 0.75 11.27
C LYS A 323 10.60 0.75 10.00
N ARG A 324 10.65 1.87 9.26
CA ARG A 324 9.83 2.04 8.05
C ARG A 324 10.21 1.08 6.92
N SER A 325 9.21 0.73 6.12
CA SER A 325 9.30 0.00 4.86
C SER A 325 8.68 0.84 3.74
N ALA A 326 9.13 0.64 2.51
CA ALA A 326 8.51 1.23 1.32
C ALA A 326 8.49 0.20 0.19
N GLN A 327 7.49 0.32 -0.69
CA GLN A 327 7.25 -0.56 -1.82
C GLN A 327 6.82 0.26 -3.06
N PHE A 328 7.20 -0.24 -4.23
CA PHE A 328 6.66 0.15 -5.52
C PHE A 328 6.48 -1.11 -6.35
N GLU A 329 5.51 -1.10 -7.25
CA GLU A 329 5.21 -2.22 -8.11
C GLU A 329 4.76 -1.79 -9.49
N GLU A 330 5.10 -2.60 -10.49
CA GLU A 330 4.49 -2.55 -11.81
C GLU A 330 4.22 -3.98 -12.31
N THR A 331 3.09 -4.15 -13.02
CA THR A 331 2.84 -5.29 -13.91
C THR A 331 3.57 -5.10 -15.24
N LEU A 332 4.34 -6.11 -15.65
CA LEU A 332 5.26 -6.07 -16.78
C LEU A 332 4.91 -7.14 -17.82
N LEU A 333 4.99 -6.79 -19.10
CA LEU A 333 4.95 -7.71 -20.24
C LEU A 333 6.34 -7.85 -20.85
N VAL A 334 6.87 -9.06 -20.96
CA VAL A 334 8.09 -9.30 -21.75
C VAL A 334 7.75 -9.24 -23.23
N THR A 335 8.43 -8.37 -23.98
CA THR A 335 8.29 -8.26 -25.44
C THR A 335 9.37 -9.07 -26.16
N GLU A 336 9.41 -9.03 -27.50
CA GLU A 336 10.42 -9.73 -28.31
C GLU A 336 11.86 -9.26 -28.04
N ASP A 337 12.04 -8.00 -27.62
CA ASP A 337 13.34 -7.34 -27.48
C ASP A 337 13.55 -6.65 -26.13
N GLY A 338 12.56 -6.66 -25.24
CA GLY A 338 12.62 -5.96 -23.95
C GLY A 338 11.43 -6.24 -23.05
N VAL A 339 10.88 -5.17 -22.49
CA VAL A 339 9.77 -5.17 -21.55
C VAL A 339 8.87 -3.96 -21.79
N GLU A 340 7.57 -4.16 -21.67
CA GLU A 340 6.56 -3.12 -21.62
C GLU A 340 6.01 -3.04 -20.18
N ILE A 341 5.93 -1.83 -19.64
CA ILE A 341 5.34 -1.57 -18.32
C ILE A 341 3.86 -1.32 -18.54
N LEU A 342 3.00 -2.32 -18.29
CA LEU A 342 1.56 -2.24 -18.58
C LEU A 342 0.84 -1.24 -17.67
N THR A 343 1.45 -0.92 -16.53
CA THR A 343 0.93 -0.06 -15.46
C THR A 343 1.62 1.31 -15.42
N ALA A 344 2.38 1.68 -16.46
CA ALA A 344 3.02 2.98 -16.55
C ALA A 344 2.02 4.15 -16.45
N GLY A 345 2.40 5.21 -15.73
CA GLY A 345 1.64 6.46 -15.70
C GLY A 345 1.68 7.22 -17.03
N SER A 346 0.72 8.11 -17.29
CA SER A 346 0.53 8.83 -18.56
C SER A 346 1.64 9.83 -18.95
N GLY A 347 2.85 9.74 -18.37
CA GLY A 347 3.95 10.67 -18.59
C GLY A 347 5.36 10.08 -18.52
N ASN A 348 5.49 8.74 -18.54
CA ASN A 348 6.77 8.03 -18.50
C ASN A 348 7.00 7.18 -19.75
#